data_AF-T2M3K1-F1
#
_entry.id   AF-T2M3K1-F1
#
_cell.length_a   1.000
_cell.length_b   1.000
_cell.length_c   1.000
_cell.angle_alpha   90.00
_cell.angle_beta   90.00
_cell.angle_gamma   90.00
#
_symmetry.space_group_name_H-M   'P 1'
#
loop_
_entity.id
_entity.type
_entity.pdbx_description
1 polymer ?
#
loop_
_entity_poly.entity_id
_entity_poly.type
_entity_poly.pdbx_seq_one_letter_code
_entity_poly.pdbx_strand_id
1 'polypeptide(L)'
;FFDLHLRFLNVNMFCLENIKLSIVLELALLLIAPVIFLIMSDCFLIILCLPFLLLMMIFILTLYYAISLQKINLVLIKTVLLLESKWILLLYWCFLVFFSLVVVYWYALTAQSNKIPKTVIRKIFHFIALFIYLFGWSESELLALISSLVFYAFIVTEIMRVKKNTVGLFLNNFLEPFRDENDSGKFILSHVYLILGLSLPFWLTPYSILQSNSLKSLSIFSGVISLGIGDSFASIFGSLYGKSKWSGSNKSHIGTFCCFLSQFLFSIILLKGLSINISFISICMLSFVCFVVSMLETF
;
A
#
# COMPACT_ATOMS: atom_id res chain seq x y z
N PHE A 1 23.05 22.48 30.88
CA PHE A 1 21.58 22.62 30.97
C PHE A 1 20.91 22.52 29.59
N PHE A 2 21.40 23.26 28.57
CA PHE A 2 20.88 23.20 27.19
C PHE A 2 21.00 21.81 26.53
N ASP A 3 22.14 21.12 26.72
CA ASP A 3 22.37 19.77 26.18
C ASP A 3 21.49 18.67 26.80
N LEU A 4 21.17 18.81 28.09
CA LEU A 4 20.28 17.89 28.80
C LEU A 4 18.83 18.07 28.35
N HIS A 5 18.44 19.32 28.04
CA HIS A 5 17.12 19.64 27.53
C HIS A 5 16.91 19.15 26.08
N LEU A 6 17.95 19.25 25.24
CA LEU A 6 17.96 18.69 23.87
C LEU A 6 17.94 17.16 23.87
N ARG A 7 18.69 16.51 24.77
CA ARG A 7 18.62 15.05 24.94
C ARG A 7 17.25 14.60 25.46
N PHE A 8 16.65 15.33 26.39
CA PHE A 8 15.28 15.04 26.87
C PHE A 8 14.22 15.22 25.76
N LEU A 9 14.35 16.26 24.93
CA LEU A 9 13.47 16.48 23.78
C LEU A 9 13.63 15.37 22.73
N ASN A 10 14.86 14.96 22.42
CA ASN A 10 15.12 13.86 21.49
C ASN A 10 14.63 12.51 22.01
N VAL A 11 14.79 12.23 23.32
CA VAL A 11 14.28 10.99 23.93
C VAL A 11 12.75 10.98 23.97
N ASN A 12 12.11 12.12 24.28
CA ASN A 12 10.65 12.22 24.24
C ASN A 12 10.10 12.09 22.81
N MET A 13 10.76 12.70 21.82
CA MET A 13 10.39 12.54 20.40
C MET A 13 10.57 11.11 19.91
N PHE A 14 11.66 10.45 20.28
CA PHE A 14 11.92 9.04 19.94
C PHE A 14 10.91 8.09 20.62
N CYS A 15 10.57 8.32 21.89
CA CYS A 15 9.51 7.59 22.57
C CYS A 15 8.14 7.84 21.92
N LEU A 16 7.81 9.09 21.57
CA LEU A 16 6.56 9.44 20.90
C LEU A 16 6.45 8.83 19.50
N GLU A 17 7.55 8.73 18.74
CA GLU A 17 7.59 8.07 17.43
C GLU A 17 7.42 6.54 17.54
N ASN A 18 8.04 5.90 18.52
CA ASN A 18 7.87 4.46 18.75
C ASN A 18 6.47 4.12 19.26
N ILE A 19 5.85 5.01 20.05
CA ILE A 19 4.45 4.91 20.48
C ILE A 19 3.50 5.08 19.30
N LYS A 20 3.78 5.98 18.34
CA LYS A 20 2.97 6.12 17.12
C LYS A 20 3.02 4.86 16.23
N LEU A 21 4.20 4.28 16.07
CA LEU A 21 4.40 3.05 15.30
C LEU A 21 3.72 1.86 15.97
N SER A 22 3.82 1.73 17.30
CA SER A 22 3.17 0.68 18.07
C SER A 22 1.65 0.79 18.03
N ILE A 23 1.09 2.00 18.08
CA ILE A 23 -0.36 2.23 17.98
C ILE A 23 -0.90 1.82 16.60
N VAL A 24 -0.22 2.14 15.50
CA VAL A 24 -0.65 1.72 14.15
C VAL A 24 -0.61 0.20 13.99
N LEU A 25 0.41 -0.44 14.56
CA LEU A 25 0.59 -1.90 14.53
C LEU A 25 -0.41 -2.63 15.45
N GLU A 26 -0.63 -2.11 16.66
CA GLU A 26 -1.63 -2.61 17.61
C GLU A 26 -3.05 -2.39 17.08
N LEU A 27 -3.32 -1.28 16.39
CA LEU A 27 -4.58 -1.03 15.67
C LEU A 27 -4.78 -2.02 14.53
N ALA A 28 -3.75 -2.32 13.75
CA ALA A 28 -3.83 -3.33 12.69
C ALA A 28 -4.08 -4.74 13.25
N LEU A 29 -3.47 -5.06 14.40
CA LEU A 29 -3.60 -6.38 15.06
C LEU A 29 -4.91 -6.56 15.83
N LEU A 30 -5.41 -5.55 16.56
CA LEU A 30 -6.68 -5.61 17.29
C LEU A 30 -7.90 -5.76 16.36
N LEU A 31 -7.77 -5.39 15.08
CA LEU A 31 -8.85 -5.41 14.10
C LEU A 31 -8.93 -6.72 13.29
N ILE A 32 -7.93 -7.60 13.40
CA ILE A 32 -7.95 -8.94 12.79
C ILE A 32 -8.92 -9.86 13.53
N ALA A 33 -9.02 -9.76 14.85
CA ALA A 33 -9.93 -10.57 15.68
C ALA A 33 -11.42 -10.43 15.31
N PRO A 34 -12.00 -9.22 15.14
CA PRO A 34 -13.38 -9.06 14.69
C PRO A 34 -13.60 -9.49 13.24
N VAL A 35 -12.59 -9.38 12.36
CA VAL A 35 -12.64 -9.92 10.98
C VAL A 35 -12.72 -11.45 10.99
N ILE A 36 -11.94 -12.12 11.85
CA ILE A 36 -12.03 -13.58 12.06
C ILE A 36 -13.41 -13.96 12.63
N PHE A 37 -13.94 -13.18 13.58
CA PHE A 37 -15.29 -13.39 14.13
C PHE A 37 -16.41 -13.18 13.08
N LEU A 38 -16.24 -12.22 12.17
CA LEU A 38 -17.14 -11.96 11.03
C LEU A 38 -17.15 -13.09 9.99
N ILE A 39 -16.01 -13.80 9.85
CA ILE A 39 -15.85 -14.97 8.97
C ILE A 39 -16.54 -16.21 9.59
N MET A 40 -16.62 -16.30 10.91
CA MET A 40 -17.15 -17.46 11.63
C MET A 40 -18.66 -17.42 11.94
N SER A 41 -19.39 -16.32 11.65
CA SER A 41 -20.78 -16.14 12.09
C SER A 41 -21.79 -15.87 10.96
N ASP A 42 -22.97 -16.50 11.04
CA ASP A 42 -24.03 -16.53 10.00
C ASP A 42 -25.17 -15.49 10.19
N CYS A 43 -25.24 -14.79 11.33
CA CYS A 43 -26.39 -13.96 11.73
C CYS A 43 -26.38 -12.50 11.20
N PHE A 44 -27.19 -12.21 10.18
CA PHE A 44 -27.19 -10.98 9.35
C PHE A 44 -27.24 -9.59 10.04
N LEU A 45 -27.93 -9.39 11.16
CA LEU A 45 -28.21 -8.03 11.69
C LEU A 45 -27.27 -7.57 12.82
N ILE A 46 -26.87 -8.49 13.71
CA ILE A 46 -25.94 -8.23 14.83
C ILE A 46 -24.49 -8.13 14.30
N ILE A 47 -24.21 -8.83 13.19
CA ILE A 47 -22.92 -8.91 12.48
C ILE A 47 -22.54 -7.62 11.74
N LEU A 48 -23.49 -6.76 11.37
CA LEU A 48 -23.17 -5.51 10.68
C LEU A 48 -23.00 -4.35 11.65
N CYS A 49 -23.91 -4.21 12.62
CA CYS A 49 -23.93 -3.04 13.49
C CYS A 49 -22.89 -3.12 14.61
N LEU A 50 -22.76 -4.24 15.31
CA LEU A 50 -21.88 -4.31 16.49
C LEU A 50 -20.39 -4.25 16.15
N PRO A 51 -19.83 -5.02 15.20
CA PRO A 51 -18.42 -4.90 14.86
C PRO A 51 -18.13 -3.61 14.09
N PHE A 52 -19.04 -3.07 13.27
CA PHE A 52 -18.84 -1.74 12.65
C PHE A 52 -18.92 -0.61 13.68
N LEU A 53 -19.84 -0.67 14.66
CA LEU A 53 -19.90 0.27 15.79
C LEU A 53 -18.70 0.11 16.70
N LEU A 54 -18.23 -1.13 16.95
CA LEU A 54 -17.02 -1.39 17.72
C LEU A 54 -15.79 -0.88 16.98
N LEU A 55 -15.73 -1.03 15.65
CA LEU A 55 -14.64 -0.54 14.82
C LEU A 55 -14.65 0.97 14.69
N MET A 56 -15.82 1.59 14.54
CA MET A 56 -16.01 3.03 14.58
C MET A 56 -15.73 3.58 15.98
N MET A 57 -16.10 2.87 17.05
CA MET A 57 -15.76 3.23 18.42
C MET A 57 -14.27 3.10 18.68
N ILE A 58 -13.62 2.03 18.22
CA ILE A 58 -12.16 1.83 18.33
C ILE A 58 -11.45 2.89 17.49
N PHE A 59 -11.94 3.21 16.29
CA PHE A 59 -11.42 4.29 15.45
C PHE A 59 -11.61 5.66 16.12
N ILE A 60 -12.77 5.95 16.71
CA ILE A 60 -13.04 7.20 17.44
C ILE A 60 -12.22 7.26 18.73
N LEU A 61 -12.07 6.15 19.46
CA LEU A 61 -11.25 6.05 20.67
C LEU A 61 -9.76 6.16 20.35
N THR A 62 -9.31 5.68 19.20
CA THR A 62 -7.91 5.80 18.77
C THR A 62 -7.61 7.15 18.14
N LEU A 63 -8.57 7.76 17.44
CA LEU A 63 -8.53 9.16 17.05
C LEU A 63 -8.50 10.05 18.31
N TYR A 64 -9.37 9.78 19.29
CA TYR A 64 -9.42 10.46 20.59
C TYR A 64 -8.13 10.25 21.40
N TYR A 65 -7.57 9.04 21.42
CA TYR A 65 -6.34 8.73 22.15
C TYR A 65 -5.10 9.31 21.45
N ALA A 66 -5.04 9.32 20.12
CA ALA A 66 -4.03 10.03 19.34
C ALA A 66 -4.11 11.55 19.56
N ILE A 67 -5.33 12.11 19.60
CA ILE A 67 -5.62 13.51 19.96
C ILE A 67 -5.34 13.79 21.45
N SER A 68 -5.41 12.78 22.33
CA SER A 68 -5.18 12.92 23.78
C SER A 68 -3.71 12.76 24.17
N LEU A 69 -2.94 11.94 23.46
CA LEU A 69 -1.51 11.71 23.70
C LEU A 69 -0.65 12.86 23.16
N GLN A 70 -1.11 13.50 22.08
CA GLN A 70 -0.64 14.81 21.69
C GLN A 70 -1.49 15.84 22.42
N LYS A 71 -0.99 16.48 23.50
CA LYS A 71 -1.60 17.71 24.03
C LYS A 71 -1.70 18.73 22.91
N ILE A 72 -2.80 18.74 22.17
CA ILE A 72 -3.01 19.68 21.10
C ILE A 72 -4.45 20.17 21.15
N ASN A 73 -4.55 21.41 21.61
CA ASN A 73 -5.55 22.40 21.20
C ASN A 73 -5.93 22.24 19.71
N LEU A 74 -7.02 22.85 19.27
CA LEU A 74 -7.49 22.99 17.87
C LEU A 74 -6.43 23.36 16.78
N VAL A 75 -5.17 23.54 17.15
CA VAL A 75 -3.98 23.78 16.33
C VAL A 75 -3.57 22.57 15.48
N LEU A 76 -3.70 21.28 15.87
CA LEU A 76 -3.23 20.16 15.01
C LEU A 76 -4.16 19.93 13.81
N ILE A 77 -5.48 20.01 14.02
CA ILE A 77 -6.45 19.94 12.92
C ILE A 77 -6.22 21.13 11.97
N LYS A 78 -5.92 22.31 12.53
CA LYS A 78 -5.45 23.46 11.77
C LYS A 78 -4.11 23.20 11.07
N THR A 79 -3.09 22.58 11.66
CA THR A 79 -1.78 22.35 10.99
C THR A 79 -1.80 21.22 9.97
N VAL A 80 -2.73 20.27 10.08
CA VAL A 80 -2.97 19.24 9.06
C VAL A 80 -3.78 19.79 7.89
N LEU A 81 -4.72 20.72 8.11
CA LEU A 81 -5.57 21.31 7.08
C LEU A 81 -5.13 22.71 6.56
N LEU A 82 -4.16 23.40 7.16
CA LEU A 82 -3.77 24.77 6.76
C LEU A 82 -2.45 24.87 5.99
N LEU A 83 -1.76 23.76 5.71
CA LEU A 83 -0.59 23.78 4.83
C LEU A 83 -1.04 23.63 3.38
N GLU A 84 -0.82 24.65 2.56
CA GLU A 84 -1.17 24.67 1.13
C GLU A 84 -0.59 23.45 0.37
N SER A 85 0.57 22.95 0.79
CA SER A 85 1.23 21.78 0.20
C SER A 85 0.39 20.49 0.31
N LYS A 86 -0.41 20.34 1.38
CA LYS A 86 -1.22 19.14 1.61
C LYS A 86 -2.46 19.10 0.72
N TRP A 87 -3.05 20.26 0.44
CA TRP A 87 -4.20 20.36 -0.46
C TRP A 87 -3.84 19.99 -1.89
N ILE A 88 -2.65 20.37 -2.35
CA ILE A 88 -2.15 19.98 -3.68
C ILE A 88 -2.02 18.46 -3.77
N LEU A 89 -1.45 17.82 -2.74
CA LEU A 89 -1.32 16.36 -2.69
C LEU A 89 -2.69 15.66 -2.64
N LEU A 90 -3.63 16.16 -1.83
CA LEU A 90 -4.99 15.62 -1.76
C LEU A 90 -5.74 15.78 -3.08
N LEU A 91 -5.65 16.94 -3.73
CA LEU A 91 -6.21 17.17 -5.06
C LEU A 91 -5.60 16.23 -6.10
N TYR A 92 -4.29 16.01 -6.04
CA TYR A 92 -3.60 15.04 -6.88
C TYR A 92 -4.11 13.62 -6.67
N TRP A 93 -4.26 13.16 -5.42
CA TRP A 93 -4.85 11.85 -5.14
C TRP A 93 -6.31 11.76 -5.57
N CYS A 94 -7.12 12.79 -5.35
CA CYS A 94 -8.50 12.85 -5.85
C CYS A 94 -8.53 12.74 -7.38
N PHE A 95 -7.62 13.40 -8.09
CA PHE A 95 -7.48 13.29 -9.53
C PHE A 95 -7.13 11.86 -9.96
N LEU A 96 -6.18 11.20 -9.29
CA LEU A 96 -5.83 9.80 -9.58
C LEU A 96 -6.99 8.83 -9.34
N VAL A 97 -7.74 9.03 -8.26
CA VAL A 97 -8.94 8.23 -7.96
C VAL A 97 -10.01 8.49 -9.03
N PHE A 98 -10.26 9.75 -9.40
CA PHE A 98 -11.19 10.10 -10.46
C PHE A 98 -10.78 9.46 -11.80
N PHE A 99 -9.51 9.55 -12.16
CA PHE A 99 -8.96 8.89 -13.34
C PHE A 99 -9.19 7.37 -13.30
N SER A 100 -9.01 6.74 -12.14
CA SER A 100 -9.29 5.30 -11.97
C SER A 100 -10.78 4.97 -12.23
N LEU A 101 -11.71 5.81 -11.80
CA LEU A 101 -13.14 5.66 -12.07
C LEU A 101 -13.46 5.82 -13.56
N VAL A 102 -12.83 6.78 -14.23
CA VAL A 102 -12.96 6.95 -15.69
C VAL A 102 -12.45 5.70 -16.42
N VAL A 103 -11.34 5.11 -15.98
CA VAL A 103 -10.82 3.85 -16.54
C VAL A 103 -11.79 2.70 -16.31
N VAL A 104 -12.36 2.54 -15.10
CA VAL A 104 -13.39 1.53 -14.82
C VAL A 104 -14.59 1.72 -15.74
N TYR A 105 -15.11 2.94 -15.86
CA TYR A 105 -16.27 3.26 -16.68
C TYR A 105 -16.00 2.98 -18.17
N TRP A 106 -14.87 3.44 -18.69
CA TRP A 106 -14.45 3.19 -20.06
C TRP A 106 -14.26 1.70 -20.34
N TYR A 107 -13.66 0.96 -19.39
CA TYR A 107 -13.53 -0.49 -19.51
C TYR A 107 -14.90 -1.18 -19.48
N ALA A 108 -15.81 -0.79 -18.61
CA ALA A 108 -17.16 -1.35 -18.57
C ALA A 108 -17.91 -1.18 -19.90
N LEU A 109 -17.75 -0.03 -20.58
CA LEU A 109 -18.32 0.21 -21.91
C LEU A 109 -17.65 -0.63 -23.02
N THR A 110 -16.34 -0.87 -22.92
CA THR A 110 -15.56 -1.56 -23.96
C THR A 110 -15.44 -3.06 -23.75
N ALA A 111 -15.64 -3.56 -22.53
CA ALA A 111 -15.53 -4.99 -22.16
C ALA A 111 -16.50 -5.87 -22.94
N GLN A 112 -17.66 -5.34 -23.37
CA GLN A 112 -18.60 -6.05 -24.25
C GLN A 112 -17.99 -6.43 -25.62
N SER A 113 -16.86 -5.83 -26.01
CA SER A 113 -16.22 -6.05 -27.31
C SER A 113 -15.01 -7.00 -27.30
N ASN A 114 -14.64 -7.61 -26.16
CA ASN A 114 -13.51 -8.55 -26.00
C ASN A 114 -12.12 -8.04 -26.46
N LYS A 115 -11.92 -6.73 -26.64
CA LYS A 115 -10.69 -6.19 -27.24
C LYS A 115 -9.51 -5.99 -26.28
N ILE A 116 -9.72 -5.96 -24.96
CA ILE A 116 -8.69 -5.52 -24.01
C ILE A 116 -8.35 -6.64 -23.02
N PRO A 117 -7.07 -7.05 -22.91
CA PRO A 117 -6.64 -8.04 -21.93
C PRO A 117 -6.81 -7.52 -20.49
N LYS A 118 -7.35 -8.35 -19.59
CA LYS A 118 -7.52 -8.03 -18.15
C LYS A 118 -6.21 -7.62 -17.47
N THR A 119 -5.10 -8.21 -17.90
CA THR A 119 -3.75 -7.92 -17.39
C THR A 119 -3.37 -6.45 -17.56
N VAL A 120 -3.78 -5.82 -18.67
CA VAL A 120 -3.51 -4.40 -18.95
C VAL A 120 -4.22 -3.52 -17.92
N ILE A 121 -5.50 -3.76 -17.69
CA ILE A 121 -6.31 -2.97 -16.74
C ILE A 121 -5.81 -3.13 -15.32
N ARG A 122 -5.44 -4.36 -14.92
CA ARG A 122 -4.81 -4.61 -13.63
C ARG A 122 -3.56 -3.76 -13.45
N LYS A 123 -2.71 -3.67 -14.48
CA LYS A 123 -1.48 -2.87 -14.43
C LYS A 123 -1.75 -1.37 -14.39
N ILE A 124 -2.82 -0.87 -15.02
CA ILE A 124 -3.25 0.52 -14.85
C ILE A 124 -3.52 0.82 -13.38
N PHE A 125 -4.28 -0.01 -12.67
CA PHE A 125 -4.52 0.19 -11.23
C PHE A 125 -3.25 0.06 -10.38
N HIS A 126 -2.34 -0.85 -10.74
CA HIS A 126 -1.03 -0.94 -10.06
C HIS A 126 -0.22 0.34 -10.22
N PHE A 127 -0.17 0.92 -11.42
CA PHE A 127 0.53 2.18 -11.66
C PHE A 127 -0.14 3.35 -10.92
N ILE A 128 -1.48 3.43 -10.91
CA ILE A 128 -2.20 4.45 -10.13
C ILE A 128 -1.84 4.34 -8.65
N ALA A 129 -1.88 3.14 -8.07
CA ALA A 129 -1.47 2.92 -6.70
C ALA A 129 -0.01 3.34 -6.49
N LEU A 130 0.92 2.88 -7.32
CA LEU A 130 2.33 3.28 -7.26
C LEU A 130 2.52 4.80 -7.27
N PHE A 131 1.78 5.53 -8.10
CA PHE A 131 1.84 6.99 -8.13
C PHE A 131 1.31 7.64 -6.85
N ILE A 132 0.28 7.08 -6.22
CA ILE A 132 -0.20 7.56 -4.91
C ILE A 132 0.92 7.48 -3.87
N TYR A 133 1.62 6.35 -3.77
CA TYR A 133 2.71 6.17 -2.79
C TYR A 133 3.97 6.96 -3.14
N LEU A 134 4.34 7.01 -4.43
CA LEU A 134 5.54 7.73 -4.88
C LEU A 134 5.49 9.23 -4.58
N PHE A 135 4.33 9.87 -4.73
CA PHE A 135 4.18 11.28 -4.41
C PHE A 135 3.73 11.51 -2.96
N GLY A 136 3.06 10.51 -2.38
CA GLY A 136 2.59 10.52 -1.00
C GLY A 136 3.67 10.43 0.06
N TRP A 137 4.89 10.02 -0.30
CA TRP A 137 6.00 9.88 0.66
C TRP A 137 6.33 11.18 1.40
N SER A 138 6.12 12.32 0.76
CA SER A 138 6.32 13.66 1.33
C SER A 138 5.47 13.90 2.57
N GLU A 139 4.32 13.23 2.65
CA GLU A 139 3.37 13.27 3.76
C GLU A 139 3.10 11.83 4.24
N SER A 140 4.18 11.12 4.60
CA SER A 140 4.15 9.69 4.94
C SER A 140 3.16 9.33 6.05
N GLU A 141 2.96 10.21 7.04
CA GLU A 141 1.97 10.02 8.11
C GLU A 141 0.53 10.03 7.56
N LEU A 142 0.22 10.98 6.67
CA LEU A 142 -1.09 11.09 6.03
C LEU A 142 -1.35 9.90 5.09
N LEU A 143 -0.33 9.51 4.31
CA LEU A 143 -0.38 8.36 3.43
C LEU A 143 -0.62 7.07 4.23
N ALA A 144 0.11 6.86 5.34
CA ALA A 144 -0.07 5.70 6.22
C ALA A 144 -1.49 5.61 6.80
N LEU A 145 -2.03 6.74 7.25
CA LEU A 145 -3.40 6.82 7.77
C LEU A 145 -4.44 6.46 6.69
N ILE A 146 -4.39 7.13 5.53
CA ILE A 146 -5.37 6.90 4.46
C ILE A 146 -5.23 5.49 3.89
N SER A 147 -4.01 4.98 3.70
CA SER A 147 -3.80 3.63 3.18
C SER A 147 -4.31 2.55 4.14
N SER A 148 -4.21 2.77 5.46
CA SER A 148 -4.80 1.86 6.46
C SER A 148 -6.33 1.81 6.36
N LEU A 149 -6.98 2.95 6.14
CA LEU A 149 -8.43 3.04 5.94
C LEU A 149 -8.86 2.33 4.64
N VAL A 150 -8.12 2.54 3.56
CA VAL A 150 -8.38 1.90 2.25
C VAL A 150 -8.17 0.38 2.35
N PHE A 151 -7.10 -0.07 2.99
CA PHE A 151 -6.84 -1.49 3.23
C PHE A 151 -8.01 -2.16 3.97
N TYR A 152 -8.50 -1.51 5.03
CA TYR A 152 -9.64 -2.01 5.77
C TYR A 152 -10.93 -2.03 4.92
N ALA A 153 -11.19 -0.97 4.16
CA ALA A 153 -12.34 -0.91 3.25
C ALA A 153 -12.31 -2.05 2.22
N PHE A 154 -11.13 -2.42 1.71
CA PHE A 154 -10.97 -3.55 0.80
C PHE A 154 -11.30 -4.89 1.47
N ILE A 155 -10.84 -5.12 2.69
CA ILE A 155 -11.19 -6.32 3.47
C ILE A 155 -12.70 -6.41 3.69
N VAL A 156 -13.35 -5.33 4.13
CA VAL A 156 -14.80 -5.30 4.37
C VAL A 156 -15.57 -5.58 3.08
N THR A 157 -15.17 -4.93 1.99
CA THR A 157 -15.78 -5.13 0.67
C THR A 157 -15.71 -6.60 0.26
N GLU A 158 -14.56 -7.23 0.49
CA GLU A 158 -14.33 -8.63 0.16
C GLU A 158 -15.16 -9.59 1.04
N ILE A 159 -15.28 -9.32 2.34
CA ILE A 159 -16.15 -10.09 3.24
C ILE A 159 -17.63 -9.97 2.80
N MET A 160 -18.08 -8.76 2.47
CA MET A 160 -19.44 -8.53 2.00
C MET A 160 -19.72 -9.27 0.68
N ARG A 161 -18.76 -9.24 -0.26
CA ARG A 161 -18.82 -9.96 -1.52
C ARG A 161 -19.00 -11.47 -1.32
N VAL A 162 -18.26 -12.05 -0.38
CA VAL A 162 -18.27 -13.49 -0.10
C VAL A 162 -19.58 -13.96 0.56
N LYS A 163 -20.27 -13.10 1.32
CA LYS A 163 -21.56 -13.44 1.97
C LYS A 163 -22.74 -13.57 1.00
N LYS A 164 -22.59 -13.23 -0.29
CA LYS A 164 -23.60 -13.40 -1.37
C LYS A 164 -25.01 -12.86 -1.04
N ASN A 165 -25.12 -11.86 -0.17
CA ASN A 165 -26.36 -11.10 0.02
C ASN A 165 -26.60 -10.16 -1.18
N THR A 166 -27.67 -9.36 -1.18
CA THR A 166 -27.98 -8.43 -2.30
C THR A 166 -26.79 -7.54 -2.67
N VAL A 167 -26.09 -7.00 -1.67
CA VAL A 167 -24.88 -6.20 -1.85
C VAL A 167 -23.70 -7.06 -2.34
N GLY A 168 -23.52 -8.25 -1.79
CA GLY A 168 -22.44 -9.17 -2.18
C GLY A 168 -22.60 -9.70 -3.60
N LEU A 169 -23.83 -9.91 -4.07
CA LEU A 169 -24.14 -10.24 -5.46
C LEU A 169 -23.83 -9.07 -6.40
N PHE A 170 -24.21 -7.85 -6.02
CA PHE A 170 -23.83 -6.65 -6.75
C PHE A 170 -22.30 -6.51 -6.85
N LEU A 171 -21.59 -6.65 -5.74
CA LEU A 171 -20.12 -6.59 -5.69
C LEU A 171 -19.47 -7.70 -6.51
N ASN A 172 -19.99 -8.93 -6.48
CA ASN A 172 -19.50 -10.02 -7.32
C ASN A 172 -19.63 -9.66 -8.80
N ASN A 173 -20.82 -9.26 -9.24
CA ASN A 173 -21.06 -8.92 -10.64
C ASN A 173 -20.21 -7.73 -11.10
N PHE A 174 -20.00 -6.74 -10.22
CA PHE A 174 -19.17 -5.58 -10.52
C PHE A 174 -17.68 -5.91 -10.61
N LEU A 175 -17.18 -6.82 -9.76
CA LEU A 175 -15.75 -7.17 -9.68
C LEU A 175 -15.36 -8.33 -10.60
N GLU A 176 -16.31 -9.16 -11.06
CA GLU A 176 -16.04 -10.32 -11.93
C GLU A 176 -15.24 -9.96 -13.20
N PRO A 177 -15.48 -8.83 -13.90
CA PRO A 177 -14.68 -8.43 -15.07
C PRO A 177 -13.19 -8.21 -14.75
N PHE A 178 -12.86 -7.93 -13.49
CA PHE A 178 -11.52 -7.64 -13.00
C PHE A 178 -10.84 -8.83 -12.31
N ARG A 179 -11.53 -9.96 -12.18
CA ARG A 179 -11.01 -11.16 -11.53
C ARG A 179 -9.85 -11.77 -12.31
N ASP A 180 -8.74 -12.05 -11.61
CA ASP A 180 -7.54 -12.66 -12.17
C ASP A 180 -7.62 -14.18 -12.24
N GLU A 181 -6.81 -14.78 -13.12
CA GLU A 181 -6.61 -16.23 -13.20
C GLU A 181 -5.97 -16.78 -11.92
N ASN A 182 -5.15 -15.96 -11.25
CA ASN A 182 -4.53 -16.27 -9.95
C ASN A 182 -5.51 -16.15 -8.77
N ASP A 183 -6.67 -15.50 -8.94
CA ASP A 183 -7.72 -15.41 -7.91
C ASP A 183 -8.67 -16.63 -7.99
N SER A 184 -8.09 -17.82 -8.13
CA SER A 184 -8.79 -19.11 -8.20
C SER A 184 -9.21 -19.54 -6.78
N GLY A 185 -10.25 -18.90 -6.25
CA GLY A 185 -10.76 -19.22 -4.92
C GLY A 185 -12.05 -18.50 -4.56
N LYS A 186 -12.50 -18.70 -3.31
CA LYS A 186 -13.65 -17.98 -2.75
C LYS A 186 -13.34 -16.48 -2.61
N PHE A 187 -12.07 -16.16 -2.37
CA PHE A 187 -11.59 -14.80 -2.14
C PHE A 187 -10.81 -14.26 -3.35
N ILE A 188 -10.93 -12.96 -3.60
CA ILE A 188 -10.17 -12.17 -4.56
C ILE A 188 -9.28 -11.27 -3.71
N LEU A 189 -8.02 -11.65 -3.50
CA LEU A 189 -7.13 -10.97 -2.55
C LEU A 189 -6.05 -10.13 -3.23
N SER A 190 -5.92 -10.21 -4.55
CA SER A 190 -4.91 -9.48 -5.31
C SER A 190 -4.86 -7.98 -5.01
N HIS A 191 -6.02 -7.32 -4.88
CA HIS A 191 -6.10 -5.90 -4.55
C HIS A 191 -5.76 -5.60 -3.08
N VAL A 192 -6.07 -6.52 -2.17
CA VAL A 192 -5.69 -6.45 -0.74
C VAL A 192 -4.18 -6.59 -0.60
N TYR A 193 -3.58 -7.57 -1.30
CA TYR A 193 -2.13 -7.80 -1.28
C TYR A 193 -1.34 -6.65 -1.87
N LEU A 194 -1.83 -6.01 -2.95
CA LEU A 194 -1.19 -4.83 -3.51
C LEU A 194 -1.12 -3.69 -2.50
N ILE A 195 -2.26 -3.29 -1.91
CA ILE A 195 -2.28 -2.19 -0.93
C ILE A 195 -1.47 -2.56 0.31
N LEU A 196 -1.59 -3.79 0.81
CA LEU A 196 -0.79 -4.24 1.95
C LEU A 196 0.69 -4.16 1.64
N GLY A 197 1.13 -4.69 0.51
CA GLY A 197 2.55 -4.72 0.13
C GLY A 197 3.13 -3.33 -0.12
N LEU A 198 2.34 -2.39 -0.64
CA LEU A 198 2.76 -0.99 -0.78
C LEU A 198 2.76 -0.24 0.56
N SER A 199 1.80 -0.52 1.46
CA SER A 199 1.61 0.23 2.71
C SER A 199 2.48 -0.23 3.85
N LEU A 200 2.75 -1.53 3.94
CA LEU A 200 3.43 -2.14 5.07
C LEU A 200 4.82 -1.51 5.33
N PRO A 201 5.64 -1.20 4.31
CA PRO A 201 6.88 -0.44 4.53
C PRO A 201 6.64 0.95 5.15
N PHE A 202 5.59 1.66 4.75
CA PHE A 202 5.23 2.96 5.31
C PHE A 202 4.69 2.85 6.74
N TRP A 203 3.96 1.77 7.07
CA TRP A 203 3.44 1.53 8.41
C TRP A 203 4.52 1.10 9.40
N LEU A 204 5.55 0.40 8.93
CA LEU A 204 6.62 -0.15 9.78
C LEU A 204 7.83 0.78 9.92
N THR A 205 8.00 1.77 9.03
CA THR A 205 9.19 2.62 9.06
C THR A 205 8.98 3.81 10.01
N PRO A 206 9.74 3.91 11.11
CA PRO A 206 9.68 5.07 12.00
C PRO A 206 10.16 6.35 11.30
N TYR A 207 9.60 7.50 11.72
CA TYR A 207 9.86 8.81 11.12
C TYR A 207 11.35 9.22 11.21
N SER A 208 12.05 8.86 12.29
CA SER A 208 13.51 9.04 12.40
C SER A 208 14.34 8.43 11.26
N ILE A 209 13.87 7.34 10.62
CA ILE A 209 14.57 6.74 9.47
C ILE A 209 14.39 7.61 8.21
N LEU A 210 13.25 8.28 8.05
CA LEU A 210 12.97 9.19 6.94
C LEU A 210 13.91 10.41 6.95
N GLN A 211 14.31 10.88 8.13
CA GLN A 211 15.23 12.02 8.26
C GLN A 211 16.71 11.64 8.09
N SER A 212 17.04 10.34 8.11
CA SER A 212 18.42 9.89 8.23
C SER A 212 19.28 10.03 6.95
N ASN A 213 18.72 10.51 5.82
CA ASN A 213 19.38 10.60 4.51
C ASN A 213 20.29 9.40 4.19
N SER A 214 19.85 8.21 4.60
CA SER A 214 20.64 6.99 4.51
C SER A 214 19.97 6.01 3.55
N LEU A 215 20.67 4.94 3.17
CA LEU A 215 20.10 3.85 2.38
C LEU A 215 18.84 3.25 3.00
N LYS A 216 18.64 3.41 4.31
CA LYS A 216 17.41 2.99 4.99
C LYS A 216 16.17 3.73 4.45
N SER A 217 16.32 4.88 3.82
CA SER A 217 15.20 5.55 3.13
C SER A 217 14.60 4.70 2.00
N LEU A 218 15.38 3.83 1.36
CA LEU A 218 14.86 2.89 0.35
C LEU A 218 13.92 1.85 0.95
N SER A 219 14.01 1.57 2.26
CA SER A 219 13.12 0.60 2.89
C SER A 219 11.67 1.03 2.77
N ILE A 220 11.38 2.33 2.86
CA ILE A 220 10.01 2.84 2.76
C ILE A 220 9.44 2.68 1.33
N PHE A 221 10.31 2.73 0.31
CA PHE A 221 9.92 2.50 -1.08
C PHE A 221 10.00 1.04 -1.50
N SER A 222 10.37 0.11 -0.61
CA SER A 222 10.61 -1.30 -0.97
C SER A 222 9.42 -1.95 -1.66
N GLY A 223 8.19 -1.71 -1.18
CA GLY A 223 6.95 -2.20 -1.81
C GLY A 223 6.70 -1.56 -3.18
N VAL A 224 6.97 -0.26 -3.32
CA VAL A 224 6.83 0.47 -4.59
C VAL A 224 7.83 -0.07 -5.63
N ILE A 225 9.06 -0.31 -5.21
CA ILE A 225 10.14 -0.83 -6.06
C ILE A 225 9.82 -2.27 -6.49
N SER A 226 9.49 -3.16 -5.56
CA SER A 226 9.29 -4.58 -5.87
C SER A 226 7.95 -4.86 -6.57
N LEU A 227 6.83 -4.50 -5.94
CA LEU A 227 5.48 -4.82 -6.44
C LEU A 227 5.00 -3.84 -7.50
N GLY A 228 5.42 -2.59 -7.41
CA GLY A 228 5.02 -1.57 -8.38
C GLY A 228 5.86 -1.65 -9.65
N ILE A 229 7.18 -1.55 -9.52
CA ILE A 229 8.10 -1.44 -10.66
C ILE A 229 8.55 -2.82 -11.13
N GLY A 230 9.13 -3.62 -10.24
CA GLY A 230 9.63 -4.97 -10.55
C GLY A 230 8.56 -5.84 -11.21
N ASP A 231 7.47 -6.13 -10.50
CA ASP A 231 6.38 -7.01 -10.99
C ASP A 231 5.71 -6.46 -12.27
N SER A 232 5.62 -5.14 -12.44
CA SER A 232 5.08 -4.54 -13.67
C SER A 232 6.00 -4.75 -14.86
N PHE A 233 7.30 -4.49 -14.73
CA PHE A 233 8.26 -4.74 -15.82
C PHE A 233 8.41 -6.23 -16.10
N ALA A 234 8.39 -7.07 -15.06
CA ALA A 234 8.44 -8.53 -15.20
C ALA A 234 7.28 -9.06 -16.04
N SER A 235 6.05 -8.62 -15.73
CA SER A 235 4.85 -9.07 -16.44
C SER A 235 4.72 -8.48 -17.85
N ILE A 236 5.04 -7.21 -18.07
CA ILE A 236 4.97 -6.56 -19.39
C ILE A 236 6.00 -7.19 -20.33
N PHE A 237 7.28 -7.18 -19.97
CA PHE A 237 8.34 -7.70 -20.85
C PHE A 237 8.37 -9.23 -20.86
N GLY A 238 8.00 -9.87 -19.76
CA GLY A 238 7.91 -11.32 -19.68
C GLY A 238 6.78 -11.90 -20.52
N SER A 239 5.65 -11.20 -20.68
CA SER A 239 4.56 -11.63 -21.57
C SER A 239 4.85 -11.33 -23.05
N LEU A 240 5.53 -10.23 -23.36
CA LEU A 240 5.87 -9.85 -24.74
C LEU A 240 7.03 -10.66 -25.32
N TYR A 241 8.09 -10.87 -24.54
CA TYR A 241 9.36 -11.42 -25.04
C TYR A 241 9.76 -12.75 -24.39
N GLY A 242 9.14 -13.10 -23.25
CA GLY A 242 9.52 -14.24 -22.42
C GLY A 242 9.08 -15.61 -22.94
N LYS A 243 9.73 -16.11 -24.00
CA LYS A 243 9.46 -17.44 -24.57
C LYS A 243 9.96 -18.59 -23.68
N SER A 244 11.10 -18.39 -23.02
CA SER A 244 11.71 -19.40 -22.14
C SER A 244 11.23 -19.19 -20.69
N LYS A 245 10.51 -20.20 -20.18
CA LYS A 245 9.91 -20.21 -18.85
C LYS A 245 10.75 -20.99 -17.85
N TRP A 246 10.67 -20.58 -16.59
CA TRP A 246 11.27 -21.34 -15.49
C TRP A 246 10.55 -22.68 -15.30
N SER A 247 11.31 -23.71 -14.92
CA SER A 247 10.75 -25.02 -14.61
C SER A 247 9.75 -24.90 -13.46
N GLY A 248 8.51 -25.34 -13.69
CA GLY A 248 7.46 -25.31 -12.67
C GLY A 248 6.79 -23.95 -12.44
N SER A 249 7.12 -22.90 -13.20
CA SER A 249 6.42 -21.61 -13.10
C SER A 249 6.03 -21.02 -14.47
N ASN A 250 4.99 -20.19 -14.46
CA ASN A 250 4.55 -19.47 -15.66
C ASN A 250 5.41 -18.22 -15.95
N LYS A 251 6.42 -17.94 -15.12
CA LYS A 251 7.31 -16.78 -15.24
C LYS A 251 8.44 -17.08 -16.23
N SER A 252 8.89 -16.06 -16.94
CA SER A 252 9.94 -16.17 -17.96
C SER A 252 11.28 -15.63 -17.48
N HIS A 253 12.38 -16.20 -17.99
CA HIS A 253 13.75 -15.72 -17.67
C HIS A 253 13.94 -14.24 -18.02
N ILE A 254 13.33 -13.80 -19.12
CA ILE A 254 13.35 -12.39 -19.54
C ILE A 254 12.56 -11.54 -18.56
N GLY A 255 11.38 -11.98 -18.11
CA GLY A 255 10.60 -11.28 -17.10
C GLY A 255 11.38 -11.09 -15.80
N THR A 256 12.05 -12.13 -15.32
CA THR A 256 12.86 -12.08 -14.09
C THR A 256 14.07 -11.15 -14.23
N PHE A 257 14.71 -11.13 -15.41
CA PHE A 257 15.79 -10.18 -15.69
C PHE A 257 15.28 -8.72 -15.74
N CYS A 258 14.14 -8.47 -16.39
CA CYS A 258 13.51 -7.16 -16.43
C CYS A 258 13.07 -6.68 -15.03
N CYS A 259 12.61 -7.61 -14.18
CA CYS A 259 12.32 -7.35 -12.78
C CYS A 259 13.55 -6.82 -12.04
N PHE A 260 14.66 -7.57 -12.10
CA PHE A 260 15.93 -7.17 -11.50
C PHE A 260 16.40 -5.81 -11.99
N LEU A 261 16.46 -5.63 -13.32
CA LEU A 261 17.02 -4.44 -13.93
C LEU A 261 16.21 -3.18 -13.62
N SER A 262 14.88 -3.28 -13.67
CA SER A 262 13.98 -2.15 -13.38
C SER A 262 14.06 -1.72 -11.91
N GLN A 263 14.06 -2.66 -10.97
CA GLN A 263 14.24 -2.37 -9.53
C GLN A 263 15.58 -1.70 -9.24
N PHE A 264 16.65 -2.23 -9.81
CA PHE A 264 18.00 -1.71 -9.60
C PHE A 264 18.16 -0.29 -10.16
N LEU A 265 17.76 -0.07 -11.41
CA LEU A 265 17.85 1.25 -12.05
C LEU A 265 16.97 2.28 -11.34
N PHE A 266 15.73 1.93 -11.00
CA PHE A 266 14.84 2.84 -10.32
C PHE A 266 15.35 3.20 -8.92
N SER A 267 15.90 2.24 -8.18
CA SER A 267 16.51 2.50 -6.87
C SER A 267 17.69 3.47 -6.97
N ILE A 268 18.53 3.36 -8.00
CA ILE A 268 19.62 4.33 -8.25
C ILE A 268 19.06 5.72 -8.56
N ILE A 269 18.03 5.82 -9.40
CA ILE A 269 17.37 7.09 -9.74
C ILE A 269 16.80 7.73 -8.47
N LEU A 270 16.13 6.94 -7.64
CA LEU A 270 15.51 7.40 -6.40
C LEU A 270 16.57 7.88 -5.39
N LEU A 271 17.65 7.11 -5.19
CA LEU A 271 18.77 7.52 -4.32
C LEU A 271 19.40 8.84 -4.78
N LYS A 272 19.61 9.02 -6.10
CA LYS A 272 20.11 10.27 -6.66
C LYS A 272 19.12 11.42 -6.47
N GLY A 273 17.82 11.19 -6.68
CA GLY A 273 16.77 12.18 -6.45
C GLY A 273 16.66 12.62 -5.00
N LEU A 274 16.95 11.72 -4.06
CA LEU A 274 17.05 12.01 -2.63
C LEU A 274 18.40 12.59 -2.21
N SER A 275 19.32 12.86 -3.16
CA SER A 275 20.67 13.38 -2.89
C SER A 275 21.50 12.53 -1.91
N ILE A 276 21.29 11.21 -1.89
CA ILE A 276 22.00 10.28 -1.01
C ILE A 276 23.30 9.86 -1.68
N ASN A 277 24.41 9.96 -0.93
CA ASN A 277 25.71 9.50 -1.41
C ASN A 277 25.75 7.97 -1.53
N ILE A 278 26.00 7.50 -2.74
CA ILE A 278 26.02 6.07 -3.09
C ILE A 278 27.47 5.57 -3.03
N SER A 279 27.79 4.76 -2.03
CA SER A 279 29.09 4.07 -1.94
C SER A 279 29.10 2.80 -2.80
N PHE A 280 30.28 2.32 -3.20
CA PHE A 280 30.39 1.07 -3.95
C PHE A 280 29.71 -0.12 -3.23
N ILE A 281 29.91 -0.23 -1.92
CA ILE A 281 29.29 -1.26 -1.08
C ILE A 281 27.76 -1.18 -1.16
N SER A 282 27.19 0.03 -1.16
CA SER A 282 25.75 0.21 -1.26
C SER A 282 25.17 -0.27 -2.59
N ILE A 283 25.89 -0.10 -3.68
CA ILE A 283 25.51 -0.59 -5.01
C ILE A 283 25.51 -2.12 -5.02
N CYS A 284 26.55 -2.74 -4.46
CA CYS A 284 26.64 -4.20 -4.35
C CYS A 284 25.49 -4.78 -3.51
N MET A 285 25.19 -4.17 -2.36
CA MET A 285 24.08 -4.59 -1.51
C MET A 285 22.73 -4.44 -2.21
N LEU A 286 22.51 -3.29 -2.86
CA LEU A 286 21.29 -3.04 -3.62
C LEU A 286 21.11 -4.05 -4.76
N SER A 287 22.18 -4.31 -5.51
CA SER A 287 22.18 -5.33 -6.58
C SER A 287 21.83 -6.70 -6.02
N PHE A 288 22.42 -7.10 -4.90
CA PHE A 288 22.14 -8.39 -4.26
C PHE A 288 20.67 -8.49 -3.83
N VAL A 289 20.14 -7.46 -3.18
CA VAL A 289 18.73 -7.44 -2.75
C VAL A 289 17.79 -7.51 -3.96
N CYS A 290 18.00 -6.71 -5.00
CA CYS A 290 17.18 -6.73 -6.21
C CYS A 290 17.21 -8.12 -6.88
N PHE A 291 18.36 -8.78 -6.89
CA PHE A 291 18.52 -10.12 -7.43
C PHE A 291 17.70 -11.14 -6.63
N VAL A 292 17.85 -11.14 -5.30
CA VAL A 292 17.09 -12.05 -4.42
C VAL A 292 15.58 -11.84 -4.57
N VAL A 293 15.11 -10.60 -4.60
CA VAL A 293 13.68 -10.29 -4.80
C VAL A 293 13.19 -10.78 -6.16
N SER A 294 13.96 -10.59 -7.23
CA SER A 294 13.59 -11.08 -8.56
C SER A 294 13.52 -12.61 -8.64
N MET A 295 14.40 -13.31 -7.92
CA MET A 295 14.35 -14.77 -7.82
C MET A 295 13.15 -15.26 -7.00
N LEU A 296 12.82 -14.56 -5.92
CA LEU A 296 11.61 -14.87 -5.12
C LEU A 296 10.32 -14.65 -5.92
N GLU A 297 10.27 -13.70 -6.84
CA GLU A 297 9.09 -13.50 -7.70
C GLU A 297 8.92 -14.62 -8.76
N THR A 298 9.96 -15.43 -8.96
CA THR A 298 10.02 -16.45 -10.01
C THR A 298 9.31 -17.74 -9.63
N PHE A 299 9.33 -18.09 -8.34
CA PHE A 299 8.95 -19.37 -7.76
C PHE A 299 7.84 -19.18 -6.72
#